data_AF-A0A2V9DK74-F1
#
_entry.id   AF-A0A2V9DK74-F1
#
_cell.length_a   1.000
_cell.length_b   1.000
_cell.length_c   1.000
_cell.angle_alpha   90.00
_cell.angle_beta   90.00
_cell.angle_gamma   90.00
#
_symmetry.space_group_name_H-M   'P 1'
#
loop_
_entity.id
_entity.type
_entity.pdbx_description
1 polymer ?
#
loop_
_entity_poly.entity_id
_entity_poly.type
_entity_poly.pdbx_seq_one_letter_code
_entity_poly.pdbx_strand_id
1 'polypeptide(L)'
;MGEVYRADDLKLGQPVALKFLPPALAGDAALLERFHAEARNARQVSHPNVCRVYDIGKVDGQHFLSMEYVDGEDLAALLYRIGRLPATKALEMARQLCAGLAAAHEKGVLHRDLKPSNVMLDGHGRTRITDFGLALRAAEVIECDTSGNYPCPLE
;
A
#
# COMPACT_ATOMS: atom_id res chain seq x y z
N MET A 1 -7.74 9.16 -2.05
CA MET A 1 -6.37 8.59 -1.95
C MET A 1 -5.61 9.50 -1.00
N GLY A 2 -4.99 8.97 0.05
CA GLY A 2 -4.25 9.78 1.03
C GLY A 2 -2.99 10.39 0.40
N GLU A 3 -2.55 11.55 0.89
CA GLU A 3 -1.32 12.21 0.44
C GLU A 3 -0.09 11.45 0.96
N VAL A 4 0.95 11.35 0.12
CA VAL A 4 2.22 10.69 0.47
C VAL A 4 3.34 11.72 0.44
N TYR A 5 4.08 11.82 1.53
CA TYR A 5 5.19 12.75 1.70
C TYR A 5 6.51 12.00 1.89
N ARG A 6 7.59 12.49 1.29
CA ARG A 6 8.95 12.11 1.68
C ARG A 6 9.28 12.84 2.99
N ALA A 7 9.78 12.11 3.99
CA ALA A 7 10.29 12.66 5.23
C ALA A 7 11.65 12.04 5.57
N ASP A 8 12.40 12.69 6.45
CA ASP A 8 13.66 12.16 6.98
C ASP A 8 13.43 11.67 8.41
N ASP A 9 13.74 10.41 8.71
CA ASP A 9 13.71 9.87 10.07
C ASP A 9 14.82 10.57 10.88
N LEU A 10 14.43 11.45 11.81
CA LEU A 10 15.38 12.25 12.59
C LEU A 10 16.23 11.43 13.58
N LYS A 11 15.83 10.19 13.88
CA LYS A 11 16.59 9.31 14.77
C LYS A 11 17.59 8.46 14.01
N LEU A 12 17.20 7.95 12.84
CA LEU A 12 18.01 7.03 12.04
C LEU A 12 18.73 7.71 10.87
N GLY A 13 18.34 8.94 10.53
CA GLY A 13 18.89 9.71 9.42
C GLY A 13 18.55 9.14 8.04
N GLN A 14 17.48 8.37 7.92
CA GLN A 14 17.10 7.69 6.67
C GLN A 14 15.79 8.24 6.10
N PRO A 15 15.65 8.34 4.77
CA PRO A 15 14.41 8.78 4.15
C PRO A 15 13.31 7.73 4.33
N VAL A 16 12.09 8.20 4.61
CA VAL A 16 10.87 7.42 4.75
C VAL A 16 9.73 8.06 3.96
N ALA A 17 8.74 7.27 3.57
CA ALA A 17 7.49 7.77 3.01
C ALA A 17 6.41 7.77 4.11
N LEU A 18 5.69 8.89 4.23
CA LEU A 18 4.57 9.05 5.16
C LEU A 18 3.28 9.21 4.36
N LYS A 19 2.38 8.23 4.48
CA LYS A 19 1.05 8.27 3.87
C LYS A 19 0.03 8.71 4.90
N PHE A 20 -0.51 9.90 4.74
CA PHE A 20 -1.55 10.42 5.62
C PHE A 20 -2.91 9.84 5.23
N LEU A 21 -3.65 9.39 6.22
CA LEU A 21 -4.96 8.78 6.02
C LEU A 21 -6.04 9.86 6.01
N PRO A 22 -7.15 9.64 5.29
CA PRO A 22 -8.27 10.56 5.28
C PRO A 22 -8.82 10.80 6.70
N PRO A 23 -9.24 12.03 7.05
CA PRO A 23 -9.81 12.34 8.37
C PRO A 23 -11.02 11.48 8.76
N ALA A 24 -11.77 10.99 7.77
CA ALA A 24 -12.90 10.08 7.98
C ALA A 24 -12.51 8.81 8.76
N LEU A 25 -11.26 8.34 8.63
CA LEU A 25 -10.76 7.19 9.40
C LEU A 25 -10.61 7.50 10.91
N ALA A 26 -10.45 8.77 11.28
CA ALA A 26 -10.24 9.18 12.67
C ALA A 26 -11.56 9.27 13.46
N GLY A 27 -12.71 9.35 12.78
CA GLY A 27 -14.02 9.47 13.39
C GLY A 27 -14.68 8.14 13.76
N ASP A 28 -14.16 7.01 13.27
CA ASP A 28 -14.74 5.68 13.47
C ASP A 28 -13.73 4.73 14.12
N ALA A 29 -13.96 4.40 15.39
CA ALA A 29 -13.09 3.52 16.16
C ALA A 29 -13.05 2.07 15.63
N ALA A 30 -14.17 1.56 15.09
CA ALA A 30 -14.21 0.22 14.52
C ALA A 30 -13.38 0.15 13.24
N LEU A 31 -13.43 1.23 12.45
CA LEU A 31 -12.64 1.37 11.24
C LEU A 31 -11.14 1.43 11.53
N LEU A 32 -10.77 2.21 12.56
CA LEU A 32 -9.39 2.37 12.98
C LEU A 32 -8.79 1.05 13.50
N GLU A 33 -9.55 0.28 14.28
CA GLU A 33 -9.09 -1.03 14.76
C GLU A 33 -8.87 -2.03 13.62
N ARG A 34 -9.77 -2.06 12.62
CA ARG A 34 -9.58 -2.88 11.42
C ARG A 34 -8.34 -2.44 10.65
N PHE A 35 -8.16 -1.14 10.45
CA PHE A 35 -6.97 -0.59 9.80
C PHE A 35 -5.67 -1.00 10.54
N HIS A 36 -5.64 -0.89 11.87
CA HIS A 36 -4.50 -1.34 12.68
C HIS A 36 -4.22 -2.83 12.51
N ALA A 37 -5.25 -3.68 12.49
CA ALA A 37 -5.09 -5.12 12.25
C ALA A 37 -4.50 -5.42 10.87
N GLU A 38 -4.95 -4.72 9.83
CA GLU A 38 -4.42 -4.92 8.48
C GLU A 38 -2.98 -4.42 8.33
N ALA A 39 -2.66 -3.27 8.90
CA ALA A 39 -1.31 -2.74 8.90
C ALA A 39 -0.33 -3.67 9.64
N ARG A 40 -0.76 -4.31 10.74
CA ARG A 40 0.02 -5.35 11.42
C ARG A 40 0.29 -6.56 10.53
N ASN A 41 -0.69 -6.98 9.73
CA ASN A 41 -0.52 -8.09 8.78
C ASN A 41 0.42 -7.69 7.63
N ALA A 42 0.24 -6.50 7.05
CA ALA A 42 1.11 -5.98 6.00
C ALA A 42 2.57 -5.84 6.46
N ARG A 43 2.81 -5.45 7.71
CA ARG A 43 4.15 -5.37 8.31
C ARG A 43 4.87 -6.72 8.40
N GLN A 44 4.16 -7.85 8.37
CA GLN A 44 4.75 -9.20 8.34
C GLN A 44 5.28 -9.60 6.96
N VAL A 45 4.88 -8.87 5.91
CA VAL A 45 5.36 -9.12 4.55
C VAL A 45 6.75 -8.50 4.39
N SER A 46 7.77 -9.35 4.30
CA SER A 46 9.15 -8.94 4.05
C SER A 46 9.63 -9.57 2.76
N HIS A 47 9.66 -8.78 1.68
CA HIS A 47 10.09 -9.25 0.36
C HIS A 47 10.71 -8.07 -0.43
N PRO A 48 11.79 -8.29 -1.21
CA PRO A 48 12.44 -7.23 -2.00
C PRO A 48 11.50 -6.54 -3.00
N ASN A 49 10.41 -7.19 -3.40
CA ASN A 49 9.41 -6.63 -4.32
C ASN A 49 8.14 -6.09 -3.64
N VAL A 50 8.16 -5.95 -2.32
CA VAL A 50 7.07 -5.36 -1.53
C VAL A 50 7.64 -4.16 -0.76
N CYS A 51 6.94 -3.03 -0.81
CA CYS A 51 7.28 -1.86 -0.01
C CYS A 51 7.04 -2.18 1.47
N ARG A 52 8.06 -1.97 2.30
CA ARG A 52 7.97 -2.31 3.72
C ARG A 52 7.20 -1.26 4.49
N VAL A 53 6.20 -1.70 5.24
CA VAL A 53 5.50 -0.87 6.22
C VAL A 53 6.31 -0.87 7.53
N TYR A 54 6.63 0.30 8.05
CA TYR A 54 7.36 0.45 9.31
C TYR A 54 6.44 0.59 10.50
N ASP A 55 5.56 1.60 10.52
CA ASP A 55 4.70 1.86 11.67
C ASP A 55 3.47 2.70 11.34
N ILE A 56 2.52 2.74 12.27
CA ILE A 56 1.38 3.65 12.25
C ILE A 56 1.61 4.71 13.32
N GLY A 57 1.52 5.98 12.91
CA GLY A 57 1.61 7.11 13.82
C GLY A 57 0.33 7.94 13.83
N LYS A 58 0.29 8.88 14.78
CA LYS A 58 -0.75 9.89 14.90
C LYS A 58 -0.12 11.24 15.21
N VAL A 59 -0.51 12.28 14.49
CA VAL A 59 -0.11 13.67 14.73
C VAL A 59 -1.32 14.56 14.51
N ASP A 60 -1.59 15.50 15.43
CA ASP A 60 -2.70 16.46 15.35
C ASP A 60 -4.07 15.84 15.02
N GLY A 61 -4.33 14.64 15.54
CA GLY A 61 -5.58 13.92 15.28
C GLY A 61 -5.60 13.10 13.99
N GLN A 62 -4.61 13.26 13.10
CA GLN A 62 -4.50 12.55 11.84
C GLN A 62 -3.57 11.34 11.94
N HIS A 63 -4.02 10.21 11.41
CA HIS A 63 -3.23 8.98 11.33
C HIS A 63 -2.37 8.96 10.07
N PHE A 64 -1.16 8.43 10.18
CA PHE A 64 -0.28 8.22 9.04
C PHE A 64 0.40 6.85 9.10
N LEU A 65 0.79 6.35 7.94
CA LEU A 65 1.59 5.15 7.78
C LEU A 65 3.01 5.55 7.40
N SER A 66 4.00 5.12 8.19
CA SER A 66 5.42 5.21 7.83
C SER A 66 5.83 3.95 7.06
N MET A 67 6.48 4.14 5.92
CA MET A 67 6.90 3.06 5.03
C MET A 67 8.24 3.36 4.37
N GLU A 68 8.80 2.34 3.74
CA GLU A 68 10.00 2.43 2.92
C GLU A 68 9.84 3.53 1.86
N TYR A 69 10.83 4.43 1.81
CA TYR A 69 10.96 5.37 0.70
C TYR A 69 11.62 4.66 -0.48
N VAL A 70 10.91 4.55 -1.60
CA VAL A 70 11.45 4.02 -2.86
C VAL A 70 11.87 5.21 -3.72
N ASP A 71 13.19 5.38 -3.89
CA ASP A 71 13.75 6.42 -4.74
C ASP A 71 13.61 6.04 -6.23
N GLY A 72 12.62 6.63 -6.88
CA GLY A 72 12.31 6.41 -8.29
C GLY A 72 10.92 6.89 -8.68
N GLU A 73 10.35 6.31 -9.74
CA GLU A 73 9.04 6.69 -10.29
C GLU A 73 8.07 5.52 -10.26
N ASP A 74 6.76 5.82 -10.23
CA ASP A 74 5.74 4.78 -10.39
C ASP A 74 5.62 4.32 -11.86
N LEU A 75 5.15 3.10 -12.05
CA LEU A 75 5.02 2.49 -13.38
C LEU A 75 4.00 3.24 -14.26
N ALA A 76 3.00 3.91 -13.68
CA ALA A 76 2.06 4.71 -14.49
C ALA A 76 2.78 5.91 -15.12
N ALA A 77 3.61 6.62 -14.35
CA ALA A 77 4.44 7.72 -14.84
C ALA A 77 5.43 7.24 -15.92
N LEU A 78 6.08 6.10 -15.71
CA LEU A 78 6.97 5.51 -16.71
C LEU A 78 6.22 5.19 -18.00
N LEU A 79 5.07 4.51 -17.91
CA LEU A 79 4.25 4.15 -19.07
C LEU A 79 3.70 5.38 -19.78
N TYR A 80 3.35 6.43 -19.06
CA TYR A 80 2.95 7.70 -19.66
C TYR A 80 4.08 8.30 -20.50
N ARG A 81 5.32 8.23 -20.02
CA ARG A 81 6.51 8.80 -20.68
C ARG A 81 6.96 8.00 -21.91
N ILE A 82 6.89 6.67 -21.86
CA ILE A 82 7.44 5.81 -22.92
C ILE A 82 6.37 5.08 -23.76
N GLY A 83 5.10 5.18 -23.38
CA GLY A 83 3.97 4.49 -23.99
C GLY A 83 3.89 3.00 -23.62
N ARG A 84 4.92 2.21 -23.95
CA ARG A 84 4.94 0.77 -23.67
C ARG A 84 6.33 0.27 -23.29
N LEU A 85 6.38 -0.72 -22.41
CA LEU A 85 7.60 -1.43 -22.07
C LEU A 85 8.01 -2.41 -23.18
N PRO A 86 9.33 -2.59 -23.42
CA PRO A 86 9.82 -3.75 -24.15
C PRO A 86 9.35 -5.06 -23.51
N ALA A 87 9.04 -6.07 -24.31
CA ALA A 87 8.47 -7.34 -23.82
C ALA A 87 9.36 -8.03 -22.77
N THR A 88 10.69 -7.98 -22.96
CA THR A 88 11.67 -8.52 -22.00
C THR A 88 11.57 -7.84 -20.63
N LYS A 89 11.49 -6.49 -20.62
CA LYS A 89 11.33 -5.71 -19.38
C LYS A 89 9.99 -5.96 -18.71
N ALA A 90 8.91 -6.06 -19.50
CA ALA A 90 7.60 -6.40 -18.97
C ALA A 90 7.58 -7.78 -18.28
N LEU A 91 8.24 -8.79 -18.87
CA LEU A 91 8.37 -10.12 -18.28
C LEU A 91 9.23 -10.12 -17.01
N GLU A 92 10.35 -9.38 -16.99
CA GLU A 92 11.17 -9.20 -15.79
C GLU A 92 10.36 -8.59 -14.63
N MET A 93 9.62 -7.52 -14.92
CA MET A 93 8.75 -6.88 -13.93
C MET A 93 7.63 -7.80 -13.47
N ALA A 94 6.95 -8.49 -14.37
CA ALA A 94 5.88 -9.43 -14.03
C ALA A 94 6.37 -10.53 -13.07
N ARG A 95 7.57 -11.08 -13.28
CA ARG A 95 8.17 -12.06 -12.36
C ARG A 95 8.39 -11.48 -10.96
N GLN A 96 8.92 -10.25 -10.88
CA GLN A 96 9.15 -9.58 -9.61
C GLN A 96 7.84 -9.28 -8.88
N LEU A 97 6.83 -8.80 -9.59
CA LEU A 97 5.50 -8.54 -9.04
C LEU A 97 4.85 -9.83 -8.53
N CYS A 98 4.89 -10.91 -9.30
CA CYS A 98 4.38 -12.21 -8.87
C CYS A 98 5.09 -12.72 -7.61
N ALA A 99 6.41 -12.56 -7.51
CA ALA A 99 7.15 -12.94 -6.31
C ALA A 99 6.73 -12.11 -5.08
N GLY A 100 6.55 -10.80 -5.25
CA GLY A 100 6.05 -9.92 -4.19
C GLY A 100 4.62 -10.27 -3.74
N LEU A 101 3.72 -10.53 -4.68
CA LEU A 101 2.35 -10.95 -4.39
C LEU A 101 2.31 -12.31 -3.70
N ALA A 102 3.11 -13.27 -4.14
CA ALA A 102 3.20 -14.58 -3.49
C ALA A 102 3.62 -14.45 -2.02
N ALA A 103 4.66 -13.65 -1.74
CA ALA A 103 5.10 -13.39 -0.36
C ALA A 103 4.02 -12.69 0.49
N ALA A 104 3.21 -11.80 -0.10
CA ALA A 104 2.07 -11.20 0.60
C ALA A 104 0.96 -12.22 0.88
N HIS A 105 0.63 -13.06 -0.10
CA HIS A 105 -0.40 -14.08 0.01
C HIS A 105 -0.05 -15.15 1.05
N GLU A 106 1.22 -15.53 1.20
CA GLU A 106 1.70 -16.41 2.27
C GLU A 106 1.44 -15.85 3.68
N LYS A 107 1.28 -14.53 3.81
CA LYS A 107 0.91 -13.84 5.06
C LYS A 107 -0.59 -13.54 5.15
N GLY A 108 -1.41 -14.04 4.22
CA GLY A 108 -2.84 -13.76 4.16
C GLY A 108 -3.17 -12.32 3.75
N VAL A 109 -2.22 -11.60 3.16
CA VAL A 109 -2.40 -10.20 2.74
C VAL A 109 -2.72 -10.16 1.25
N LEU A 110 -3.87 -9.61 0.89
CA LEU A 110 -4.27 -9.38 -0.49
C LEU A 110 -4.05 -7.92 -0.87
N HIS A 111 -3.54 -7.66 -2.08
CA HIS A 111 -3.28 -6.30 -2.54
C HIS A 111 -4.57 -5.50 -2.84
N ARG A 112 -5.49 -6.11 -3.60
CA ARG A 112 -6.81 -5.58 -4.01
C ARG A 112 -6.85 -4.38 -4.95
N ASP A 113 -5.82 -3.54 -4.98
CA ASP A 113 -5.73 -2.38 -5.90
C ASP A 113 -4.48 -2.42 -6.77
N LEU A 114 -4.15 -3.59 -7.33
CA LEU A 114 -2.90 -3.72 -8.08
C LEU A 114 -3.04 -3.02 -9.44
N LYS A 115 -2.30 -1.93 -9.62
CA LYS A 115 -2.28 -1.11 -10.83
C LYS A 115 -0.93 -0.42 -10.99
N PRO A 116 -0.59 0.13 -12.19
CA PRO A 116 0.71 0.76 -12.43
C PRO A 116 1.11 1.85 -11.42
N SER A 117 0.17 2.67 -10.94
CA SER A 117 0.49 3.72 -9.95
C SER A 117 0.83 3.19 -8.55
N ASN A 118 0.60 1.89 -8.29
CA ASN A 118 0.96 1.22 -7.04
C ASN A 118 2.18 0.29 -7.21
N VAL A 119 2.96 0.51 -8.28
CA VAL A 119 4.20 -0.20 -8.56
C VAL A 119 5.30 0.83 -8.74
N MET A 120 6.21 0.93 -7.78
CA MET A 120 7.38 1.80 -7.86
C MET A 120 8.53 1.06 -8.57
N LEU A 121 9.31 1.79 -9.37
CA LEU A 121 10.58 1.32 -9.91
C LEU A 121 11.72 2.14 -9.29
N ASP A 122 12.70 1.48 -8.70
CA ASP A 122 13.90 2.16 -8.21
C ASP A 122 14.91 2.45 -9.33
N GLY A 123 15.95 3.23 -9.02
CA GLY A 123 17.05 3.54 -9.95
C GLY A 123 17.84 2.33 -10.47
N HIS A 124 17.61 1.13 -9.92
CA HIS A 124 18.22 -0.13 -10.37
C HIS A 124 17.23 -0.99 -11.19
N GLY A 125 16.02 -0.50 -11.46
CA GLY A 125 14.98 -1.20 -12.20
C GLY A 125 14.31 -2.32 -11.40
N ARG A 126 14.38 -2.29 -10.06
CA ARG A 126 13.65 -3.22 -9.20
C ARG A 126 12.26 -2.67 -8.92
N THR A 127 11.27 -3.56 -8.95
CA THR A 127 9.87 -3.19 -8.71
C THR A 127 9.51 -3.37 -7.24
N ARG A 128 8.83 -2.39 -6.65
CA ARG A 128 8.24 -2.43 -5.31
C ARG A 128 6.74 -2.26 -5.42
N ILE A 129 5.98 -3.23 -4.95
CA ILE A 129 4.53 -3.11 -4.80
C ILE A 129 4.25 -2.23 -3.58
N THR A 130 3.53 -1.13 -3.76
CA THR A 130 3.11 -0.20 -2.71
C THR A 130 1.61 -0.29 -2.49
N ASP A 131 1.08 0.40 -1.48
CA ASP A 131 -0.36 0.62 -1.38
C ASP A 131 -1.22 -0.66 -1.37
N PHE A 132 -0.75 -1.69 -0.65
CA PHE A 132 -1.61 -2.78 -0.23
C PHE A 132 -2.87 -2.18 0.39
N GLY A 133 -4.04 -2.70 -0.01
CA GLY A 133 -5.37 -2.11 0.18
C GLY A 133 -5.87 -1.92 1.61
N LEU A 134 -4.98 -1.59 2.55
CA LEU A 134 -5.22 -1.14 3.93
C LEU A 134 -6.32 -0.08 4.02
N ALA A 135 -6.50 0.73 2.97
CA ALA A 135 -7.52 1.79 2.90
C ALA A 135 -8.86 1.33 2.28
N LEU A 136 -8.86 0.30 1.43
CA LEU A 136 -10.07 -0.17 0.74
C LEU A 136 -11.02 -0.92 1.68
N ARG A 137 -10.48 -1.72 2.62
CA ARG A 137 -11.29 -2.32 3.68
C ARG A 137 -11.91 -1.32 4.63
N ALA A 138 -11.31 -0.13 4.76
CA ALA A 138 -11.96 0.94 5.48
C ALA A 138 -13.12 1.55 4.67
N ALA A 139 -12.93 1.80 3.39
CA ALA A 139 -13.98 2.36 2.53
C ALA A 139 -15.15 1.40 2.26
N GLU A 140 -14.90 0.10 2.02
CA GLU A 140 -15.95 -0.93 1.80
C GLU A 140 -16.90 -1.06 3.01
N VAL A 141 -16.41 -0.77 4.22
CA VAL A 141 -17.22 -0.80 5.44
C VAL A 141 -18.15 0.42 5.52
N ILE A 142 -17.71 1.58 5.04
CA ILE A 142 -18.54 2.79 4.96
C ILE A 142 -19.72 2.56 4.00
N GLU A 143 -19.51 1.82 2.91
CA GLU A 143 -20.60 1.44 1.99
C GLU A 143 -21.53 0.38 2.60
N CYS A 144 -21.00 -0.58 3.37
CA CYS A 144 -21.83 -1.61 3.99
C CYS A 144 -22.74 -1.09 5.12
N ASP A 145 -22.34 -0.02 5.83
CA ASP A 145 -23.15 0.57 6.91
C ASP A 145 -24.21 1.57 6.41
N THR A 146 -24.22 1.92 5.12
CA THR A 146 -25.18 2.87 4.53
C THR A 146 -26.27 2.22 3.67
N SER A 147 -26.18 0.92 3.40
CA SER A 147 -27.27 0.14 2.81
C SER A 147 -27.60 -1.07 3.69
N GLY A 148 -28.34 -0.83 4.77
CA GLY A 148 -28.99 -1.91 5.50
C GLY A 148 -29.97 -2.63 4.59
N ASN A 149 -29.52 -3.66 3.86
CA ASN A 149 -30.32 -4.79 3.36
C ASN A 149 -29.48 -5.76 2.51
N TYR A 150 -28.57 -6.56 3.07
CA TYR A 150 -28.22 -7.86 2.46
C TYR A 150 -27.88 -8.91 3.54
N PRO A 151 -28.48 -10.12 3.47
CA PRO A 151 -28.20 -11.18 4.43
C PRO A 151 -26.82 -11.81 4.18
N CYS A 152 -26.13 -12.09 5.27
CA CYS A 152 -24.87 -12.84 5.33
C CYS A 152 -25.03 -14.23 4.67
N PRO A 153 -24.20 -14.63 3.70
CA PRO A 153 -24.20 -16.00 3.20
C PRO A 153 -23.20 -16.83 4.02
N LEU A 154 -23.68 -17.45 5.09
CA LEU A 154 -23.02 -18.59 5.74
C LEU A 154 -24.10 -19.56 6.26
N GLU A 155 -24.48 -20.52 5.41
CA GLU A 155 -24.66 -21.93 5.79
C GLU A 155 -23.83 -22.79 4.83
#